data_AF-A0A8J8NN19-F1
#
_entry.id   AF-A0A8J8NN19-F1
#
_cell.length_a   1.000
_cell.length_b   1.000
_cell.length_c   1.000
_cell.angle_alpha   90.00
_cell.angle_beta   90.00
_cell.angle_gamma   90.00
#
_symmetry.space_group_name_H-M   'P 1'
#
loop_
_entity.id
_entity.type
_entity.pdbx_description
1 polymer ?
#
loop_
_entity_poly.entity_id
_entity_poly.type
_entity_poly.pdbx_seq_one_letter_code
_entity_poly.pdbx_strand_id
1 'polypeptide(L)'
;MSHFEFLYAAVFGDILVCENFEGDTPRYRFTANQYFHMRMVQKYYLTMPIGDDGRQLAITKELRKPVALLDQRANEILSGQVSDLKYLLYSSHDDAIANTIMFMQPLEHVLIDIPFASSIYMELHYEQACIDKIKDRTCFTVQVFHNNTPLKFDTCIQANAKRGSQSDVCQIDDFLAHWDKVKYPGDVMEGCAQPYVPSI
;
A
#
# COMPACT_ATOMS: atom_id res chain seq x y z
N MET A 1 -21.99 16.58 11.89
CA MET A 1 -21.24 17.29 10.85
C MET A 1 -21.96 17.03 9.55
N SER A 2 -22.41 18.08 8.85
CA SER A 2 -22.98 17.94 7.52
C SER A 2 -21.89 17.51 6.52
N HIS A 3 -22.28 16.92 5.39
CA HIS A 3 -21.34 16.58 4.31
C HIS A 3 -20.52 17.81 3.87
N PHE A 4 -21.13 19.00 3.84
CA PHE A 4 -20.47 20.24 3.48
C PHE A 4 -19.40 20.66 4.50
N GLU A 5 -19.71 20.55 5.81
CA GLU A 5 -18.73 20.83 6.87
C GLU A 5 -17.54 19.88 6.83
N PHE A 6 -17.77 18.60 6.50
CA PHE A 6 -16.70 17.61 6.34
C PHE A 6 -15.77 17.95 5.17
N LEU A 7 -16.34 18.25 4.00
CA LEU A 7 -15.57 18.63 2.82
C LEU A 7 -14.73 19.89 3.08
N TYR A 8 -15.34 20.89 3.71
CA TYR A 8 -14.63 22.12 4.07
C TYR A 8 -13.46 21.84 5.04
N ALA A 9 -13.69 21.01 6.07
CA ALA A 9 -12.64 20.65 7.01
C ALA A 9 -11.49 19.87 6.35
N ALA A 10 -11.79 18.97 5.41
CA ALA A 10 -10.78 18.22 4.67
C ALA A 10 -9.92 19.12 3.77
N VAL A 11 -10.55 19.98 2.96
CA VAL A 11 -9.85 20.94 2.09
C VAL A 11 -9.03 21.93 2.92
N PHE A 12 -9.57 22.38 4.05
CA PHE A 12 -8.82 23.25 4.96
C PHE A 12 -7.60 22.54 5.56
N GLY A 13 -7.73 21.24 5.90
CA GLY A 13 -6.61 20.42 6.35
C GLY A 13 -5.50 20.30 5.30
N ASP A 14 -5.87 20.06 4.04
CA ASP A 14 -4.92 19.98 2.93
C ASP A 14 -4.13 21.28 2.72
N ILE A 15 -4.83 22.43 2.73
CA ILE A 15 -4.21 23.76 2.68
C ILE A 15 -3.20 23.95 3.81
N LEU A 16 -3.55 23.57 5.04
CA LEU A 16 -2.66 23.72 6.19
C LEU A 16 -1.42 22.84 6.11
N VAL A 17 -1.55 21.63 5.56
CA VAL A 17 -0.39 20.75 5.32
C VAL A 17 0.55 21.40 4.29
N CYS A 18 0.01 22.01 3.24
CA CYS A 18 0.78 22.74 2.24
C CYS A 18 1.50 23.96 2.84
N GLU A 19 0.78 24.81 3.57
CA GLU A 19 1.37 25.99 4.22
C GLU A 19 2.47 25.62 5.20
N ASN A 20 2.25 24.57 6.00
CA ASN A 20 3.28 24.07 6.92
C ASN A 20 4.52 23.55 6.19
N PHE A 21 4.34 22.92 5.02
CA PHE A 21 5.45 22.43 4.20
C PHE A 21 6.26 23.56 3.58
N GLU A 22 5.60 24.60 3.06
CA GLU A 22 6.24 25.79 2.48
C GLU A 22 6.88 26.72 3.53
N GLY A 23 6.60 26.48 4.82
CA GLY A 23 7.10 27.31 5.92
C GLY A 23 6.33 28.62 6.11
N ASP A 24 5.08 28.67 5.62
CA ASP A 24 4.20 29.81 5.78
C ASP A 24 3.79 30.01 7.25
N THR A 25 3.36 31.23 7.58
CA THR A 25 2.82 31.51 8.92
C THR A 25 1.48 30.80 9.09
N PRO A 26 1.30 29.91 10.09
CA PRO A 26 0.07 29.16 10.24
C PRO A 26 -1.14 30.07 10.45
N ARG A 27 -2.20 29.88 9.66
CA ARG A 27 -3.49 30.60 9.81
C ARG A 27 -4.12 30.38 11.18
N TYR A 28 -3.87 29.20 11.77
CA TYR A 28 -4.35 28.81 13.08
C TYR A 28 -3.32 27.92 13.78
N ARG A 29 -3.17 28.09 15.10
CA ARG A 29 -2.27 27.25 15.92
C ARG A 29 -3.06 26.15 16.59
N PHE A 30 -3.06 24.97 15.99
CA PHE A 30 -3.68 23.79 16.55
C PHE A 30 -2.87 23.25 17.73
N THR A 31 -3.58 22.75 18.75
CA THR A 31 -2.99 21.78 19.68
C THR A 31 -2.62 20.49 18.93
N ALA A 32 -1.69 19.70 19.49
CA ALA A 32 -1.30 18.42 18.90
C ALA A 32 -2.50 17.50 18.63
N ASN A 33 -3.47 17.44 19.54
CA ASN A 33 -4.66 16.62 19.38
C ASN A 33 -5.59 17.13 18.26
N GLN A 34 -5.79 18.45 18.16
CA GLN A 34 -6.59 19.01 17.08
C GLN A 34 -5.93 18.78 15.71
N TYR A 35 -4.60 18.92 15.63
CA TYR A 35 -3.86 18.67 14.40
C TYR A 35 -3.92 17.20 13.97
N PHE A 36 -3.84 16.27 14.94
CA PHE A 36 -4.05 14.85 14.70
C PHE A 36 -5.44 14.56 14.11
N HIS A 37 -6.51 15.10 14.70
CA HIS A 37 -7.86 14.89 14.20
C HIS A 37 -8.10 15.53 12.82
N MET A 38 -7.51 16.70 12.56
CA MET A 38 -7.57 17.34 11.24
C MET A 38 -6.94 16.45 10.16
N ARG A 39 -5.76 15.87 10.43
CA ARG A 39 -5.09 14.93 9.51
C ARG A 39 -5.91 13.66 9.28
N MET A 40 -6.55 13.15 10.34
CA MET A 40 -7.47 12.02 10.21
C MET A 40 -8.68 12.34 9.32
N VAL A 41 -9.21 13.56 9.35
CA VAL A 41 -10.27 14.00 8.42
C VAL A 41 -9.79 13.96 6.98
N GLN A 42 -8.57 14.41 6.70
CA GLN A 42 -7.98 14.33 5.36
C GLN A 42 -7.87 12.87 4.88
N LYS A 43 -7.40 11.95 5.74
CA LYS A 43 -7.41 10.52 5.42
C LYS A 43 -8.80 10.03 5.00
N TYR A 44 -9.84 10.33 5.78
CA TYR A 44 -11.20 9.88 5.43
C TYR A 44 -11.68 10.50 4.11
N TYR A 45 -11.33 11.76 3.85
CA TYR A 45 -11.64 12.41 2.59
C TYR A 45 -10.97 11.71 1.39
N LEU A 46 -9.75 11.21 1.55
CA LEU A 46 -9.02 10.49 0.49
C LEU A 46 -9.56 9.08 0.23
N THR A 47 -10.17 8.43 1.22
CA THR A 47 -10.50 6.98 1.12
C THR A 47 -11.98 6.66 1.13
N MET A 48 -12.83 7.57 1.58
CA MET A 48 -14.28 7.42 1.59
C MET A 48 -14.90 7.46 0.18
N PRO A 49 -14.50 8.37 -0.74
CA PRO A 49 -15.17 8.49 -2.05
C PRO A 49 -15.08 7.25 -2.93
N ILE A 50 -14.06 6.41 -2.74
CA ILE A 50 -13.88 5.17 -3.51
C ILE A 50 -14.55 3.96 -2.85
N GLY A 51 -14.80 4.01 -1.54
CA GLY A 51 -15.38 2.91 -0.77
C GLY A 51 -14.50 1.64 -0.75
N ASP A 52 -14.96 0.60 -0.04
CA ASP A 52 -14.20 -0.66 0.07
C ASP A 52 -14.19 -1.45 -1.24
N ASP A 53 -15.34 -1.56 -1.91
CA ASP A 53 -15.49 -2.29 -3.17
C ASP A 53 -14.71 -1.63 -4.31
N GLY A 54 -14.86 -0.30 -4.45
CA GLY A 54 -14.11 0.47 -5.44
C GLY A 54 -12.61 0.43 -5.16
N ARG A 55 -12.19 0.45 -3.89
CA ARG A 55 -10.79 0.32 -3.50
C ARG A 55 -10.21 -1.03 -3.87
N GLN A 56 -10.91 -2.13 -3.57
CA GLN A 56 -10.46 -3.46 -3.99
C GLN A 56 -10.24 -3.52 -5.49
N LEU A 57 -11.19 -3.01 -6.28
CA LEU A 57 -11.09 -3.03 -7.74
C LEU A 57 -9.96 -2.14 -8.28
N ALA A 58 -9.92 -0.88 -7.86
CA ALA A 58 -8.95 0.11 -8.35
C ALA A 58 -7.51 -0.25 -7.96
N ILE A 59 -7.29 -0.61 -6.69
CA ILE A 59 -5.96 -0.97 -6.22
C ILE A 59 -5.53 -2.33 -6.76
N THR A 60 -6.45 -3.28 -6.98
CA THR A 60 -6.11 -4.51 -7.70
C THR A 60 -5.61 -4.20 -9.11
N LYS A 61 -6.30 -3.31 -9.83
CA LYS A 61 -5.89 -2.88 -11.17
C LYS A 61 -4.52 -2.22 -11.18
N GLU A 62 -4.25 -1.36 -10.19
CA GLU A 62 -2.98 -0.65 -10.04
C GLU A 62 -1.83 -1.61 -9.74
N LEU A 63 -2.00 -2.51 -8.76
CA LEU A 63 -0.92 -3.34 -8.24
C LEU A 63 -0.74 -4.68 -8.98
N ARG A 64 -1.69 -5.12 -9.81
CA ARG A 64 -1.58 -6.42 -10.52
C ARG A 64 -0.27 -6.57 -11.30
N LYS A 65 0.20 -5.51 -11.97
CA LYS A 65 1.43 -5.56 -12.76
C LYS A 65 2.67 -5.55 -11.88
N PRO A 66 2.84 -4.62 -10.91
CA PRO A 66 3.92 -4.69 -9.93
C PRO A 66 4.04 -6.06 -9.25
N VAL A 67 2.94 -6.62 -8.73
CA VAL A 67 2.94 -7.90 -8.03
C VAL A 67 3.32 -9.06 -8.97
N ALA A 68 2.77 -9.09 -10.19
CA ALA A 68 3.15 -10.10 -11.18
C ALA A 68 4.64 -10.02 -11.57
N LEU A 69 5.22 -8.82 -11.60
CA LEU A 69 6.65 -8.65 -11.89
C LEU A 69 7.56 -9.14 -10.76
N LEU A 70 7.13 -9.05 -9.49
CA LEU A 70 7.86 -9.66 -8.37
C LEU A 70 7.90 -11.19 -8.52
N ASP A 71 6.75 -11.80 -8.82
CA ASP A 71 6.64 -13.25 -9.04
C ASP A 71 7.46 -13.71 -10.25
N GLN A 72 7.30 -13.02 -11.38
CA GLN A 72 8.07 -13.27 -12.59
C GLN A 72 9.57 -13.17 -12.31
N ARG A 73 10.03 -12.14 -11.60
CA ARG A 73 11.46 -11.96 -11.30
C ARG A 73 12.02 -13.10 -10.46
N ALA A 74 11.28 -13.63 -9.48
CA ALA A 74 11.72 -14.81 -8.74
C ALA A 74 11.92 -16.02 -9.68
N ASN A 75 10.97 -16.26 -10.59
CA ASN A 75 11.05 -17.36 -11.56
C ASN A 75 12.17 -17.16 -12.61
N GLU A 76 12.42 -15.93 -13.05
CA GLU A 76 13.53 -15.56 -13.92
C GLU A 76 14.89 -15.87 -13.29
N ILE A 77 15.07 -15.52 -12.01
CA ILE A 77 16.30 -15.79 -11.26
C ILE A 77 16.52 -17.29 -11.10
N LEU A 78 15.46 -18.04 -10.76
CA LEU A 78 15.53 -19.51 -10.62
C LEU A 78 15.84 -20.22 -11.95
N SER A 79 15.35 -19.69 -13.07
CA SER A 79 15.60 -20.26 -14.40
C SER A 79 16.92 -19.82 -15.03
N GLY A 80 17.62 -18.83 -14.44
CA GLY A 80 18.82 -18.22 -15.00
C GLY A 80 18.55 -17.27 -16.18
N GLN A 81 17.29 -16.97 -16.48
CA GLN A 81 16.88 -16.04 -17.54
C GLN A 81 16.42 -14.72 -16.94
N VAL A 82 17.36 -13.87 -16.54
CA VAL A 82 17.06 -12.60 -15.86
C VAL A 82 16.80 -11.48 -16.86
N SER A 83 15.64 -10.83 -16.77
CA SER A 83 15.37 -9.62 -17.57
C SER A 83 16.08 -8.36 -17.03
N ASP A 84 16.18 -7.33 -17.88
CA ASP A 84 16.89 -6.08 -17.56
C ASP A 84 16.14 -5.18 -16.55
N LEU A 85 14.83 -5.36 -16.37
CA LEU A 85 14.02 -4.47 -15.53
C LEU A 85 14.47 -4.52 -14.06
N LYS A 86 15.00 -3.44 -13.49
CA LYS A 86 15.42 -3.43 -12.06
C LYS A 86 14.43 -2.72 -11.14
N TYR A 87 13.72 -1.72 -11.64
CA TYR A 87 12.74 -0.95 -10.89
C TYR A 87 11.55 -0.59 -11.77
N LEU A 88 10.38 -0.46 -11.15
CA LEU A 88 9.17 0.08 -11.73
C LEU A 88 8.70 1.20 -10.81
N LEU A 89 8.47 2.39 -11.36
CA LEU A 89 7.99 3.54 -10.61
C LEU A 89 6.61 3.96 -11.11
N TYR A 90 5.65 4.02 -10.21
CA TYR A 90 4.34 4.64 -10.43
C TYR A 90 4.28 5.95 -9.66
N SER A 91 4.15 7.06 -10.39
CA SER A 91 3.89 8.37 -9.82
C SER A 91 2.39 8.57 -9.81
N SER A 92 1.83 8.77 -8.62
CA SER A 92 0.40 8.91 -8.39
C SER A 92 0.13 9.99 -7.34
N HIS A 93 -1.11 10.08 -6.89
CA HIS A 93 -1.59 11.04 -5.92
C HIS A 93 -1.70 10.42 -4.52
N ASP A 94 -1.97 11.27 -3.54
CA ASP A 94 -2.12 10.91 -2.13
C ASP A 94 -3.27 9.94 -1.88
N ASP A 95 -4.38 10.09 -2.62
CA ASP A 95 -5.50 9.15 -2.61
C ASP A 95 -5.09 7.72 -2.99
N ALA A 96 -4.22 7.55 -3.99
CA ALA A 96 -3.73 6.23 -4.42
C ALA A 96 -2.88 5.57 -3.32
N ILE A 97 -2.03 6.34 -2.63
CA ILE A 97 -1.23 5.84 -1.51
C ILE A 97 -2.14 5.47 -0.33
N ALA A 98 -3.06 6.37 0.06
CA ALA A 98 -4.00 6.13 1.16
C ALA A 98 -4.84 4.87 0.92
N ASN A 99 -5.37 4.74 -0.29
CA ASN A 99 -6.17 3.58 -0.67
C ASN A 99 -5.34 2.31 -0.82
N THR A 100 -4.09 2.40 -1.28
CA THR A 100 -3.18 1.25 -1.29
C THR A 100 -2.91 0.72 0.11
N ILE A 101 -2.63 1.59 1.08
CA ILE A 101 -2.38 1.18 2.47
C ILE A 101 -3.63 0.55 3.08
N MET A 102 -4.81 1.16 2.87
CA MET A 102 -6.07 0.59 3.34
C MET A 102 -6.39 -0.76 2.70
N PHE A 103 -6.11 -0.91 1.40
CA PHE A 103 -6.28 -2.16 0.66
C PHE A 103 -5.35 -3.26 1.17
N MET A 104 -4.08 -2.94 1.42
CA MET A 104 -3.08 -3.90 1.86
C MET A 104 -3.29 -4.37 3.30
N GLN A 105 -4.14 -3.70 4.10
CA GLN A 105 -4.49 -4.08 5.47
C GLN A 105 -3.27 -4.46 6.35
N PRO A 106 -2.21 -3.62 6.43
CA PRO A 106 -1.05 -3.91 7.27
C PRO A 106 -1.41 -3.96 8.76
N LEU A 107 -0.79 -4.89 9.49
CA LEU A 107 -0.90 -5.01 10.94
C LEU A 107 -0.22 -3.83 11.63
N GLU A 108 -0.86 -3.32 12.69
CA GLU A 108 -0.31 -2.29 13.60
C GLU A 108 0.13 -0.99 12.90
N HIS A 109 -0.30 -0.77 11.66
CA HIS A 109 0.06 0.42 10.87
C HIS A 109 -1.08 1.42 10.85
N VAL A 110 -0.91 2.50 11.61
CA VAL A 110 -1.91 3.57 11.68
C VAL A 110 -1.64 4.59 10.59
N LEU A 111 -2.46 4.59 9.55
CA LEU A 111 -2.49 5.68 8.57
C LEU A 111 -3.12 6.91 9.21
N ILE A 112 -2.35 8.01 9.29
CA ILE A 112 -2.79 9.31 9.84
C ILE A 112 -3.03 10.32 8.72
N ASP A 113 -2.10 10.41 7.76
CA ASP A 113 -2.13 11.29 6.60
C ASP A 113 -1.15 10.80 5.52
N ILE A 114 -1.09 11.53 4.40
CA ILE A 114 -0.18 11.31 3.28
C ILE A 114 0.59 12.62 3.00
N PRO A 115 1.76 12.85 3.60
CA PRO A 115 2.56 14.04 3.33
C PRO A 115 3.17 14.03 1.91
N PHE A 116 3.70 15.18 1.49
CA PHE A 116 4.45 15.31 0.23
C PHE A 116 5.54 14.25 0.10
N ALA A 117 5.70 13.75 -1.13
CA ALA A 117 6.65 12.70 -1.49
C ALA A 117 6.47 11.40 -0.69
N SER A 118 5.27 11.14 -0.16
CA SER A 118 4.94 9.83 0.38
C SER A 118 5.15 8.75 -0.67
N SER A 119 5.60 7.58 -0.22
CA SER A 119 5.98 6.49 -1.11
C SER A 119 5.66 5.13 -0.51
N ILE A 120 5.34 4.18 -1.39
CA ILE A 120 5.24 2.76 -1.08
C ILE A 120 6.29 2.02 -1.90
N TYR A 121 7.14 1.25 -1.23
CA TYR A 121 8.12 0.37 -1.87
C TYR A 121 7.70 -1.07 -1.71
N MET A 122 7.81 -1.86 -2.77
CA MET A 122 7.70 -3.32 -2.73
C MET A 122 9.01 -3.88 -3.28
N GLU A 123 9.79 -4.51 -2.40
CA GLU A 123 11.14 -4.94 -2.70
C GLU A 123 11.24 -6.46 -2.68
N LEU A 124 11.79 -7.05 -3.75
CA LEU A 124 12.13 -8.46 -3.82
C LEU A 124 13.60 -8.65 -3.42
N HIS A 125 13.83 -9.40 -2.35
CA HIS A 125 15.15 -9.72 -1.82
C HIS A 125 15.45 -11.21 -2.01
N TYR A 126 16.70 -11.54 -2.30
CA TYR A 126 17.18 -12.93 -2.36
C TYR A 126 18.66 -13.03 -2.01
N GLU A 127 19.09 -14.20 -1.55
CA GLU A 127 20.50 -14.50 -1.30
C GLU A 127 21.05 -15.45 -2.36
N GLN A 128 22.11 -15.07 -3.08
CA GLN A 128 22.71 -15.90 -4.12
C GLN A 128 23.14 -17.28 -3.59
N ALA A 129 23.70 -17.33 -2.37
CA ALA A 129 24.10 -18.59 -1.74
C ALA A 129 22.91 -19.53 -1.50
N CYS A 130 21.72 -18.99 -1.20
CA CYS A 130 20.49 -19.78 -1.08
C CYS A 130 20.06 -20.30 -2.46
N ILE A 131 20.04 -19.42 -3.47
CA ILE A 131 19.70 -19.78 -4.85
C ILE A 131 20.61 -20.90 -5.35
N ASP A 132 21.92 -20.80 -5.15
CA ASP A 132 22.88 -21.81 -5.63
C ASP A 132 22.67 -23.18 -4.97
N LYS A 133 22.19 -23.20 -3.71
CA LYS A 133 22.03 -24.41 -2.90
C LYS A 133 20.65 -25.06 -3.01
N ILE A 134 19.58 -24.28 -2.82
CA ILE A 134 18.20 -24.79 -2.71
C ILE A 134 17.49 -24.71 -4.06
N LYS A 135 17.73 -23.63 -4.83
CA LYS A 135 17.12 -23.39 -6.15
C LYS A 135 15.58 -23.39 -6.13
N ASP A 136 14.98 -22.80 -5.10
CA ASP A 136 13.52 -22.65 -5.01
C ASP A 136 13.08 -21.27 -4.51
N ARG A 137 11.76 -21.11 -4.40
CA ARG A 137 11.09 -19.85 -4.03
C ARG A 137 11.27 -19.47 -2.56
N THR A 138 11.74 -20.38 -1.71
CA THR A 138 12.00 -20.09 -0.28
C THR A 138 13.19 -19.16 -0.07
N CYS A 139 14.04 -19.00 -1.09
CA CYS A 139 15.16 -18.06 -1.12
C CYS A 139 14.76 -16.61 -1.37
N PHE A 140 13.47 -16.33 -1.58
CA PHE A 140 12.97 -15.00 -1.91
C PHE A 140 12.09 -14.46 -0.79
N THR A 141 12.29 -13.18 -0.48
CA THR A 141 11.45 -12.44 0.46
C THR A 141 10.94 -11.15 -0.17
N VAL A 142 9.75 -10.72 0.26
CA VAL A 142 9.15 -9.45 -0.14
C VAL A 142 9.05 -8.56 1.09
N GLN A 143 9.58 -7.35 0.96
CA GLN A 143 9.48 -6.31 1.98
C GLN A 143 8.67 -5.15 1.41
N VAL A 144 7.66 -4.70 2.16
CA VAL A 144 6.83 -3.57 1.76
C VAL A 144 7.00 -2.45 2.77
N PHE A 145 7.20 -1.23 2.29
CA PHE A 145 7.42 -0.06 3.14
C PHE A 145 6.45 1.05 2.78
N HIS A 146 5.95 1.78 3.77
CA HIS A 146 5.33 3.09 3.60
C HIS A 146 6.18 4.14 4.32
N ASN A 147 6.74 5.10 3.58
CA ASN A 147 7.61 6.14 4.14
C ASN A 147 8.69 5.58 5.08
N ASN A 148 9.44 4.58 4.58
CA ASN A 148 10.47 3.83 5.31
C ASN A 148 9.99 3.04 6.54
N THR A 149 8.67 2.96 6.78
CA THR A 149 8.09 2.12 7.82
C THR A 149 7.70 0.77 7.23
N PRO A 150 8.26 -0.36 7.71
CA PRO A 150 7.90 -1.69 7.23
C PRO A 150 6.42 -1.99 7.48
N LEU A 151 5.74 -2.53 6.48
CA LEU A 151 4.38 -3.03 6.58
C LEU A 151 4.40 -4.54 6.86
N LYS A 152 3.62 -4.96 7.85
CA LYS A 152 3.49 -6.36 8.25
C LYS A 152 2.14 -6.92 7.82
N PHE A 153 2.10 -8.16 7.36
CA PHE A 153 0.86 -8.79 6.88
C PHE A 153 0.56 -10.07 7.66
N ASP A 154 -0.71 -10.26 8.01
CA ASP A 154 -1.14 -11.37 8.86
C ASP A 154 -0.84 -12.74 8.24
N THR A 155 -0.99 -12.89 6.93
CA THR A 155 -0.63 -14.12 6.21
C THR A 155 0.84 -14.47 6.39
N CYS A 156 1.73 -13.47 6.33
CA CYS A 156 3.17 -13.64 6.49
C CYS A 156 3.55 -14.00 7.93
N ILE A 157 2.99 -13.28 8.92
CA ILE A 157 3.23 -13.56 10.34
C ILE A 157 2.77 -14.99 10.68
N GLN A 158 1.58 -15.38 10.24
CA GLN A 158 1.04 -16.72 10.50
C GLN A 158 1.86 -17.81 9.81
N ALA A 159 2.30 -17.59 8.57
CA ALA A 159 3.11 -18.56 7.84
C ALA A 159 4.52 -18.70 8.44
N ASN A 160 5.14 -17.59 8.85
CA ASN A 160 6.42 -17.60 9.56
C ASN A 160 6.32 -18.37 10.88
N ALA A 161 5.28 -18.11 11.68
CA ALA A 161 5.04 -18.84 12.93
C ALA A 161 4.88 -20.34 12.71
N LYS A 162 4.15 -20.77 11.65
CA LYS A 162 4.02 -22.19 11.28
C LYS A 162 5.35 -22.84 10.90
N ARG A 163 6.29 -22.08 10.35
CA ARG A 163 7.67 -22.51 10.06
C ARG A 163 8.63 -22.40 11.25
N GLY A 164 8.15 -21.95 12.42
CA GLY A 164 8.98 -21.71 13.60
C GLY A 164 9.84 -20.45 13.53
N SER A 165 9.52 -19.52 12.61
CA SER A 165 10.19 -18.23 12.46
C SER A 165 9.41 -17.12 13.16
N GLN A 166 10.13 -16.18 13.77
CA GLN A 166 9.59 -14.94 14.35
C GLN A 166 9.80 -13.73 13.42
N SER A 167 10.15 -13.97 12.15
CA SER A 167 10.36 -12.90 11.18
C SER A 167 9.04 -12.20 10.85
N ASP A 168 9.09 -10.89 10.72
CA ASP A 168 7.99 -10.08 10.19
C ASP A 168 8.02 -9.97 8.65
N VAL A 169 9.08 -10.49 8.02
CA VAL A 169 9.29 -10.42 6.56
C VAL A 169 8.56 -11.57 5.86
N CYS A 170 7.88 -11.27 4.76
CA CYS A 170 7.20 -12.27 3.94
C CYS A 170 8.19 -13.07 3.10
N GLN A 171 8.05 -14.41 3.05
CA GLN A 171 8.51 -15.12 1.86
C GLN A 171 7.59 -14.75 0.68
N ILE A 172 8.10 -14.84 -0.55
CA ILE A 172 7.34 -14.40 -1.73
C ILE A 172 5.96 -15.08 -1.82
N ASP A 173 5.87 -16.37 -1.50
CA ASP A 173 4.60 -17.10 -1.58
C ASP A 173 3.60 -16.68 -0.49
N ASP A 174 4.06 -16.27 0.69
CA ASP A 174 3.16 -15.75 1.73
C ASP A 174 2.65 -14.35 1.40
N PHE A 175 3.49 -13.54 0.74
CA PHE A 175 3.09 -12.24 0.20
C PHE A 175 2.07 -12.40 -0.92
N LEU A 176 2.28 -13.36 -1.84
CA LEU A 176 1.31 -13.67 -2.89
C LEU A 176 -0.01 -14.21 -2.30
N ALA A 177 0.06 -15.01 -1.23
CA ALA A 177 -1.13 -15.42 -0.50
C ALA A 177 -1.85 -14.23 0.17
N HIS A 178 -1.12 -13.23 0.66
CA HIS A 178 -1.71 -11.98 1.14
C HIS A 178 -2.43 -11.25 0.01
N TRP A 179 -1.75 -11.08 -1.12
CA TRP A 179 -2.30 -10.43 -2.30
C TRP A 179 -3.58 -11.14 -2.78
N ASP A 180 -3.57 -12.47 -2.85
CA ASP A 180 -4.73 -13.27 -3.24
C ASP A 180 -5.91 -13.14 -2.26
N LYS A 181 -5.63 -12.89 -0.98
CA LYS A 181 -6.65 -12.64 0.05
C LYS A 181 -7.33 -11.28 -0.13
N VAL A 182 -6.58 -10.23 -0.50
CA VAL A 182 -7.10 -8.85 -0.54
C VAL A 182 -7.53 -8.37 -1.93
N LYS A 183 -7.01 -8.98 -3.00
CA LYS A 183 -7.33 -8.57 -4.37
C LYS A 183 -8.80 -8.82 -4.70
N TYR A 184 -9.28 -8.04 -5.66
CA TYR A 184 -10.61 -8.24 -6.23
C TYR A 184 -10.72 -9.67 -6.80
N PRO A 185 -11.72 -10.47 -6.36
CA PRO A 185 -11.79 -11.90 -6.70
C PRO A 185 -12.30 -12.16 -8.13
N GLY A 186 -12.90 -11.16 -8.78
CA GLY A 186 -13.48 -11.27 -10.12
C GLY A 186 -12.58 -10.76 -11.24
N ASP A 187 -13.15 -10.67 -12.44
CA ASP A 187 -12.50 -10.01 -13.57
C ASP A 187 -12.47 -8.49 -13.32
N VAL A 188 -11.27 -7.94 -13.18
CA VAL A 188 -11.05 -6.50 -12.91
C VAL A 188 -11.58 -5.63 -14.04
N MET A 189 -11.48 -6.07 -15.30
CA MET A 189 -11.96 -5.29 -16.45
C MET A 189 -13.47 -5.26 -16.49
N GLU A 190 -14.13 -6.40 -16.21
CA GLU A 190 -15.58 -6.48 -16.10
C GLU A 190 -16.09 -5.65 -14.92
N GLY A 191 -15.45 -5.76 -13.75
CA GLY A 191 -15.78 -4.96 -12.57
C GLY A 191 -15.66 -3.47 -12.83
N CYS A 192 -14.59 -3.03 -13.52
CA CYS A 192 -14.40 -1.63 -13.89
C CYS A 192 -15.39 -1.13 -14.96
N ALA A 193 -16.02 -2.02 -15.72
CA ALA A 193 -17.01 -1.65 -16.73
C ALA A 193 -18.41 -1.45 -16.13
N GLN A 194 -18.65 -1.90 -14.90
CA GLN A 194 -19.93 -1.70 -14.23
C GLN A 194 -20.15 -0.22 -13.88
N PRO A 195 -21.39 0.28 -13.94
CA PRO A 195 -21.70 1.64 -13.50
C PRO A 195 -21.24 1.86 -12.06
N TYR A 196 -20.53 2.96 -11.82
CA TYR A 196 -20.14 3.33 -10.47
C TYR A 196 -21.38 3.67 -9.63
N VAL A 197 -21.60 2.93 -8.55
CA VAL A 197 -22.62 3.23 -7.55
C VAL A 197 -21.90 3.76 -6.31
N PRO A 198 -22.03 5.05 -5.98
CA PRO A 198 -21.42 5.60 -4.78
C PRO A 198 -21.91 4.85 -3.53
N SER A 199 -20.98 4.37 -2.70
CA SER A 199 -21.32 3.88 -1.37
C SER A 199 -21.54 5.08 -0.45
N ILE A 200 -22.67 5.07 0.27
CA ILE A 200 -23.08 6.12 1.23
C ILE A 200 -22.43 5.84 2.59
#